data_AF-A0A1F3ED01-F1
#
_entry.id   AF-A0A1F3ED01-F1
#
_cell.length_a   1.000
_cell.length_b   1.000
_cell.length_c   1.000
_cell.angle_alpha   90.00
_cell.angle_beta   90.00
_cell.angle_gamma   90.00
#
_symmetry.space_group_name_H-M   'P 1'
#
loop_
_entity.id
_entity.type
_entity.pdbx_description
1 polymer ?
#
loop_
_entity_poly.entity_id
_entity_poly.type
_entity_poly.pdbx_seq_one_letter_code
_entity_poly.pdbx_strand_id
1 'polypeptide(L)'
;MKSNYLCPHCRGYLNVGENIIFAAKTKTHKRGLVLLSPKIGDYSVINHVDFKFEQGDLISFYCPICNISLEASQVNKNLANVIMIDEAGKEYEVFFSGIVGERCTYKITDKKVEAFGDKSSQYINFFNLSAR
;
A
#
# COMPACT_ATOMS: atom_id res chain seq x y z
N MET A 1 10.13 10.47 13.46
CA MET A 1 11.03 9.45 12.90
C MET A 1 10.39 8.97 11.61
N LYS A 2 11.03 9.22 10.47
CA LYS A 2 10.34 9.30 9.17
C LYS A 2 10.92 8.25 8.22
N SER A 3 10.26 7.10 8.15
CA SER A 3 10.57 6.08 7.14
C SER A 3 10.23 6.59 5.75
N ASN A 4 11.02 6.18 4.76
CA ASN A 4 10.77 6.51 3.35
C ASN A 4 10.03 5.37 2.67
N TYR A 5 9.19 5.70 1.70
CA TYR A 5 8.43 4.74 0.91
C TYR A 5 8.78 4.92 -0.56
N LEU A 6 9.20 3.86 -1.21
CA LEU A 6 9.66 3.85 -2.59
C LEU A 6 8.78 2.96 -3.44
N CYS A 7 8.65 3.34 -4.71
CA CYS A 7 8.09 2.47 -5.73
C CYS A 7 9.02 1.27 -5.98
N PRO A 8 8.51 0.02 -6.02
CA PRO A 8 9.32 -1.16 -6.31
C PRO A 8 9.86 -1.18 -7.76
N HIS A 9 9.21 -0.45 -8.68
CA HIS A 9 9.58 -0.46 -10.10
C HIS A 9 10.58 0.61 -10.48
N CYS A 10 10.37 1.86 -10.04
CA CYS A 10 11.24 2.99 -10.41
C CYS A 10 12.11 3.49 -9.26
N ARG A 11 11.96 2.94 -8.04
CA ARG A 11 12.60 3.42 -6.81
C ARG A 11 12.38 4.90 -6.49
N GLY A 12 11.38 5.53 -7.11
CA GLY A 12 11.00 6.90 -6.79
C GLY A 12 10.34 6.99 -5.41
N TYR A 13 10.64 8.05 -4.67
CA TYR A 13 10.05 8.34 -3.37
C TYR A 13 8.56 8.68 -3.51
N LEU A 14 7.71 7.92 -2.83
CA LEU A 14 6.25 8.05 -2.81
C LEU A 14 5.76 8.91 -1.64
N ASN A 15 6.56 9.05 -0.59
CA ASN A 15 6.23 9.87 0.56
C ASN A 15 6.62 11.35 0.32
N VAL A 16 5.62 12.24 0.39
CA VAL A 16 5.81 13.69 0.30
C VAL A 16 5.07 14.34 1.47
N GLY A 17 5.76 15.20 2.22
CA GLY A 17 5.23 15.74 3.46
C GLY A 17 4.97 14.63 4.48
N GLU A 18 3.78 14.58 5.07
CA GLU A 18 3.37 13.56 6.06
C GLU A 18 2.55 12.42 5.45
N ASN A 19 2.53 12.27 4.12
CA ASN A 19 1.67 11.29 3.44
C ASN A 19 2.44 10.46 2.40
N ILE A 20 1.97 9.24 2.18
CA ILE A 20 2.33 8.40 1.03
C ILE A 20 1.32 8.67 -0.07
N ILE A 21 1.79 9.01 -1.27
CA ILE A 21 0.93 9.39 -2.40
C ILE A 21 0.84 8.25 -3.40
N PHE A 22 -0.39 7.86 -3.72
CA PHE A 22 -0.71 6.88 -4.75
C PHE A 22 -1.58 7.49 -5.83
N ALA A 23 -1.32 7.11 -7.08
CA ALA A 23 -2.30 7.26 -8.14
C ALA A 23 -3.32 6.12 -8.02
N ALA A 24 -4.60 6.45 -7.99
CA ALA A 24 -5.68 5.51 -7.75
C ALA A 24 -6.61 5.45 -8.95
N LYS A 25 -7.10 4.25 -9.27
CA LYS A 25 -8.12 4.02 -10.30
C LYS A 25 -9.25 3.18 -9.71
N THR A 26 -10.49 3.67 -9.84
CA THR A 26 -11.68 2.92 -9.44
C THR A 26 -12.07 1.91 -10.52
N LYS A 27 -12.96 0.96 -10.16
CA LYS A 27 -13.60 0.05 -11.13
C LYS A 27 -14.33 0.80 -12.25
N THR A 28 -14.93 1.94 -11.94
CA THR A 28 -15.60 2.85 -12.90
C THR A 28 -14.62 3.70 -13.72
N HIS A 29 -13.33 3.39 -13.69
CA HIS A 29 -12.25 4.05 -14.43
C HIS A 29 -12.00 5.52 -14.07
N LYS A 30 -12.57 6.02 -12.97
CA LYS A 30 -12.20 7.33 -12.42
C LYS A 30 -10.78 7.24 -11.88
N ARG A 31 -10.00 8.28 -12.13
CA ARG A 31 -8.61 8.40 -11.65
C ARG A 31 -8.52 9.53 -10.63
N GLY A 32 -7.69 9.36 -9.63
CA GLY A 32 -7.47 10.35 -8.59
C GLY A 32 -6.16 10.10 -7.86
N LEU A 33 -5.81 11.01 -6.96
CA LEU A 33 -4.73 10.81 -6.00
C LEU A 33 -5.33 10.40 -4.67
N VAL A 34 -4.67 9.44 -4.04
CA VAL A 34 -4.99 8.97 -2.70
C VAL A 34 -3.74 9.14 -1.85
N LEU A 35 -3.90 9.83 -0.74
CA LEU A 35 -2.85 10.07 0.24
C LEU A 35 -3.16 9.22 1.47
N LEU A 36 -2.20 8.41 1.88
CA LEU A 36 -2.28 7.55 3.06
C LEU A 36 -1.29 8.02 4.13
N SER A 37 -1.67 7.84 5.39
CA SER A 37 -0.73 8.04 6.50
C SER A 37 0.40 7.00 6.43
N PRO A 38 1.67 7.41 6.56
CA PRO A 38 2.80 6.49 6.66
C PRO A 38 2.89 5.82 8.04
N LYS A 39 2.08 6.26 9.01
CA LYS A 39 2.09 5.71 10.34
C LYS A 39 1.39 4.36 10.34
N ILE A 40 2.12 3.29 10.67
CA ILE A 40 1.54 1.96 10.80
C ILE A 40 0.40 1.99 11.83
N GLY A 41 -0.76 1.47 11.45
CA GLY A 41 -1.99 1.49 12.27
C GLY A 41 -2.86 2.74 12.07
N ASP A 42 -2.38 3.73 11.33
CA ASP A 42 -3.17 4.88 10.89
C ASP A 42 -3.65 4.65 9.45
N TYR A 43 -4.96 4.52 9.29
CA TYR A 43 -5.62 4.26 8.01
C TYR A 43 -6.38 5.48 7.50
N SER A 44 -5.95 6.67 7.91
CA SER A 44 -6.50 7.92 7.41
C SER A 44 -6.20 8.05 5.92
N VAL A 45 -7.25 8.30 5.14
CA VAL A 45 -7.20 8.47 3.69
C VAL A 45 -7.60 9.89 3.36
N ILE A 46 -6.79 10.56 2.54
CA ILE A 46 -7.09 11.88 1.99
C ILE A 46 -7.19 11.76 0.47
N ASN A 47 -8.27 12.28 -0.11
CA ASN A 47 -8.57 12.27 -1.53
C ASN A 47 -9.39 13.51 -1.88
N HIS A 48 -9.48 13.84 -3.18
CA HIS A 48 -10.34 14.93 -3.63
C HIS A 48 -11.82 14.62 -3.32
N VAL A 49 -12.60 15.63 -2.95
CA VAL A 49 -14.02 15.49 -2.55
C VAL A 49 -14.90 14.81 -3.61
N ASP A 50 -14.58 15.01 -4.89
CA ASP A 50 -15.29 14.38 -6.01
C ASP A 50 -14.77 12.99 -6.39
N PHE A 51 -13.61 12.59 -5.87
CA PHE A 51 -13.07 11.24 -6.05
C PHE A 51 -13.68 10.29 -5.02
N LYS A 52 -14.97 10.01 -5.18
CA LYS A 52 -15.76 9.18 -4.26
C LYS A 52 -15.63 7.69 -4.61
N PHE A 53 -15.51 6.87 -3.59
CA PHE A 53 -15.52 5.41 -3.61
C PHE A 53 -16.25 4.91 -2.35
N GLU A 54 -16.91 3.76 -2.44
CA GLU A 54 -17.75 3.23 -1.37
C GLU A 54 -17.01 2.16 -0.55
N GLN A 55 -17.48 1.90 0.66
CA GLN A 55 -16.90 0.85 1.50
C GLN A 55 -16.98 -0.51 0.79
N GLY A 56 -15.85 -1.22 0.70
CA GLY A 56 -15.76 -2.48 -0.03
C GLY A 56 -15.36 -2.34 -1.51
N ASP A 57 -15.25 -1.12 -2.04
CA ASP A 57 -14.69 -0.92 -3.38
C ASP A 57 -13.22 -1.32 -3.43
N LEU A 58 -12.83 -1.98 -4.52
CA LEU A 58 -11.43 -2.23 -4.85
C LEU A 58 -10.89 -1.08 -5.68
N ILE A 59 -9.84 -0.44 -5.17
CA ILE A 59 -9.09 0.60 -5.84
C ILE A 59 -7.75 0.02 -6.30
N SER A 60 -7.46 0.18 -7.59
CA SER A 60 -6.15 -0.16 -8.14
C SER A 60 -5.17 0.99 -7.87
N PHE A 61 -4.06 0.68 -7.22
CA PHE A 61 -2.99 1.65 -6.94
C PHE A 61 -1.88 1.57 -7.98
N TYR A 62 -1.37 2.74 -8.35
CA TYR A 62 -0.31 2.94 -9.32
C TYR A 62 0.72 3.92 -8.75
N CYS A 63 1.95 3.79 -9.22
CA CYS A 63 2.99 4.75 -8.91
C CYS A 63 2.69 6.09 -9.60
N PRO A 64 2.63 7.23 -8.88
CA PRO A 64 2.40 8.54 -9.50
C PRO A 64 3.59 9.01 -10.37
N ILE A 65 4.75 8.37 -10.26
CA ILE A 65 5.98 8.76 -10.98
C ILE A 65 6.10 7.99 -12.30
N CYS A 66 6.03 6.66 -12.27
CA CYS A 66 6.20 5.81 -13.46
C CYS A 66 4.89 5.25 -14.01
N ASN A 67 3.76 5.46 -13.33
CA ASN A 67 2.43 4.99 -13.72
C ASN A 67 2.29 3.46 -13.85
N ILE A 68 3.26 2.70 -13.35
CA ILE A 68 3.20 1.23 -13.26
C ILE A 68 2.29 0.83 -12.10
N SER A 69 1.52 -0.24 -12.28
CA SER A 69 0.65 -0.81 -11.24
C SER A 69 1.47 -1.26 -10.05
N LEU A 70 1.02 -0.91 -8.85
CA LEU A 70 1.62 -1.36 -7.60
C LEU A 70 0.92 -2.63 -7.07
N GLU A 71 -0.04 -3.19 -7.81
CA GLU A 71 -0.76 -4.39 -7.41
C GLU A 71 0.19 -5.58 -7.22
N ALA A 72 0.18 -6.17 -6.03
CA ALA A 72 0.96 -7.33 -5.64
C ALA A 72 0.32 -8.62 -6.18
N SER A 73 0.22 -8.74 -7.51
CA SER A 73 -0.48 -9.83 -8.19
C SER A 73 0.01 -11.23 -7.80
N GLN A 74 1.28 -11.36 -7.40
CA GLN A 74 1.88 -12.60 -6.89
C GLN A 74 1.36 -13.04 -5.52
N VAL A 75 0.78 -12.12 -4.74
CA VAL A 75 0.19 -12.39 -3.42
C VAL A 75 -1.32 -12.31 -3.51
N ASN A 76 -1.84 -11.13 -3.84
CA ASN A 76 -3.26 -10.87 -4.04
C ASN A 76 -3.45 -9.55 -4.81
N LYS A 77 -4.35 -9.53 -5.78
CA LYS A 77 -4.68 -8.32 -6.56
C LYS A 77 -5.29 -7.19 -5.73
N ASN A 78 -5.78 -7.51 -4.53
CA ASN A 78 -6.31 -6.53 -3.58
C ASN A 78 -5.22 -5.79 -2.80
N LEU A 79 -3.95 -6.20 -2.91
CA LEU A 79 -2.85 -5.60 -2.19
C LEU A 79 -1.97 -4.77 -3.13
N ALA A 80 -1.44 -3.66 -2.64
CA ALA A 80 -0.43 -2.87 -3.30
C ALA A 80 0.91 -2.97 -2.56
N ASN A 81 1.99 -3.22 -3.29
CA ASN A 81 3.35 -3.34 -2.78
C ASN A 81 4.12 -2.02 -2.90
N VAL A 82 4.83 -1.67 -1.84
CA VAL A 82 5.86 -0.62 -1.82
C VAL A 82 7.06 -1.04 -0.99
N ILE A 83 8.18 -0.37 -1.19
CA ILE A 83 9.40 -0.58 -0.40
C ILE A 83 9.46 0.48 0.71
N MET A 84 9.49 0.07 1.97
CA MET A 84 9.82 0.96 3.09
C MET A 84 11.33 0.91 3.35
N ILE A 85 11.96 2.07 3.53
CA ILE A 85 13.32 2.19 4.04
C ILE A 85 13.25 2.81 5.43
N ASP A 86 13.79 2.10 6.43
CA ASP A 86 13.92 2.63 7.78
C ASP A 86 15.12 3.58 7.93
N GLU A 87 15.29 4.13 9.13
CA GLU A 87 16.35 5.08 9.44
C GLU A 87 17.76 4.44 9.41
N ALA A 88 17.85 3.11 9.56
CA ALA A 88 19.09 2.36 9.42
C ALA A 88 19.42 2.03 7.95
N GLY A 89 18.58 2.48 7.01
CA GLY A 89 18.72 2.19 5.58
C GLY A 89 18.29 0.77 5.21
N LYS A 90 17.62 0.05 6.11
CA LYS A 90 17.14 -1.29 5.83
C LYS A 90 15.83 -1.24 5.07
N GLU A 91 15.74 -2.06 4.02
CA GLU A 91 14.58 -2.14 3.14
C GLU A 91 13.60 -3.22 3.64
N TYR A 92 12.31 -2.94 3.49
CA TYR A 92 11.20 -3.81 3.86
C TYR A 92 10.14 -3.74 2.77
N GLU A 93 9.52 -4.87 2.45
CA GLU A 93 8.33 -4.85 1.62
C GLU A 93 7.11 -4.55 2.48
N VAL A 94 6.32 -3.55 2.07
CA VAL A 94 5.09 -3.17 2.73
C VAL A 94 3.94 -3.31 1.77
N PHE A 95 2.89 -3.99 2.22
CA PHE A 95 1.67 -4.22 1.45
C PHE A 95 0.49 -3.50 2.09
N PHE A 96 -0.21 -2.72 1.29
CA PHE A 96 -1.43 -2.00 1.67
C PHE A 96 -2.65 -2.62 0.99
N SER A 97 -3.77 -2.75 1.70
CA SER A 97 -5.03 -3.13 1.04
C SER A 97 -5.59 -2.00 0.18
N GLY A 98 -5.98 -2.33 -1.05
CA GLY A 98 -6.75 -1.49 -1.96
C GLY A 98 -8.26 -1.54 -1.74
N ILE A 99 -8.74 -2.33 -0.76
CA ILE A 99 -10.16 -2.37 -0.42
C ILE A 99 -10.50 -1.20 0.51
N VAL A 100 -11.45 -0.37 0.09
CA VAL A 100 -11.91 0.78 0.88
C VAL A 100 -12.52 0.29 2.20
N GLY A 101 -12.00 0.81 3.31
CA GLY A 101 -12.42 0.43 4.66
C GLY A 101 -11.75 -0.85 5.18
N GLU A 102 -10.86 -1.47 4.40
CA GLU A 102 -10.02 -2.56 4.86
C GLU A 102 -8.73 -2.03 5.48
N ARG A 103 -8.65 -2.17 6.81
CA ARG A 103 -7.49 -1.73 7.60
C ARG A 103 -6.49 -2.87 7.71
N CYS A 104 -5.67 -3.04 6.67
CA CYS A 104 -4.61 -4.04 6.66
C CYS A 104 -3.32 -3.46 6.09
N THR A 105 -2.26 -3.51 6.90
CA THR A 105 -0.89 -3.26 6.44
C THR A 105 -0.03 -4.47 6.80
N TYR A 106 0.70 -5.00 5.83
CA TYR A 106 1.67 -6.06 6.05
C TYR A 106 3.07 -5.50 5.86
N LYS A 107 3.96 -5.75 6.81
CA LYS A 107 5.39 -5.45 6.69
C LYS A 107 6.14 -6.77 6.67
N ILE A 108 6.92 -7.01 5.62
CA ILE A 108 7.65 -8.25 5.42
C ILE A 108 9.14 -7.97 5.52
N THR A 109 9.79 -8.84 6.29
CA THR A 109 11.25 -9.01 6.34
C THR A 109 11.58 -10.43 5.90
N ASP A 110 12.84 -10.68 5.51
CA ASP A 110 13.38 -12.01 5.15
C ASP A 110 13.00 -13.17 6.10
N LYS A 111 12.58 -12.88 7.34
CA LYS A 111 12.29 -13.89 8.36
C LYS A 111 10.97 -13.71 9.10
N LYS A 112 10.23 -12.62 8.86
CA LYS A 112 9.03 -12.30 9.66
C LYS A 112 8.03 -11.48 8.86
N VAL A 113 6.78 -11.92 8.91
CA VAL A 113 5.61 -11.15 8.47
C VAL A 113 5.00 -10.47 9.68
N GLU A 114 4.97 -9.15 9.68
CA GLU A 114 4.30 -8.34 10.69
C GLU A 114 3.00 -7.80 10.09
N ALA A 115 1.87 -8.24 10.65
CA ALA A 115 0.55 -7.89 10.16
C ALA A 115 -0.10 -6.89 11.13
N PHE A 116 -0.59 -5.76 10.61
CA PHE A 116 -1.19 -4.69 11.39
C PHE A 116 -2.62 -4.43 10.91
N GLY A 117 -3.55 -4.23 11.87
CA GLY A 117 -4.96 -3.88 11.63
C GLY A 117 -5.97 -5.01 11.93
N ASP A 118 -7.26 -4.66 12.01
CA ASP A 118 -8.33 -5.55 12.49
C ASP A 118 -8.59 -6.75 11.58
N LYS A 119 -8.36 -6.58 10.28
CA LYS A 119 -8.48 -7.65 9.27
C LYS A 119 -7.13 -8.26 8.87
N SER A 120 -6.06 -7.95 9.61
CA SER A 120 -4.69 -8.37 9.27
C SER A 120 -4.51 -9.88 9.11
N SER A 121 -5.37 -10.71 9.70
CA SER A 121 -5.35 -12.17 9.53
C SER A 121 -5.74 -12.66 8.12
N GLN A 122 -6.39 -11.83 7.30
CA GLN A 122 -7.02 -12.29 6.05
C GLN A 122 -6.02 -12.76 4.98
N TYR A 123 -4.88 -12.07 4.85
CA TYR A 123 -3.90 -12.38 3.81
C TYR A 123 -2.60 -13.04 4.31
N ILE A 124 -2.47 -13.31 5.62
CA ILE A 124 -1.25 -13.91 6.22
C ILE A 124 -0.89 -15.24 5.55
N ASN A 125 -1.90 -16.05 5.20
CA ASN A 125 -1.69 -17.34 4.56
C ASN A 125 -1.02 -17.24 3.18
N PHE A 126 -1.22 -16.14 2.44
CA PHE A 126 -0.59 -15.96 1.13
C PHE A 126 0.91 -15.68 1.25
N PHE A 127 1.34 -14.96 2.29
CA PHE A 127 2.76 -14.68 2.53
C PHE A 127 3.53 -15.92 3.02
N ASN A 128 2.88 -16.83 3.74
CA ASN A 128 3.48 -18.11 4.14
C ASN A 128 3.64 -19.09 2.96
N LEU A 129 2.86 -18.94 1.88
CA LEU A 129 2.93 -19.81 0.70
C LEU A 129 4.01 -19.39 -0.30
N SER A 130 4.43 -18.12 -0.29
CA SER A 130 5.51 -17.61 -1.16
C SER A 130 6.93 -17.94 -0.64
N ALA A 131 7.06 -18.57 0.52
CA ALA A 131 8.34 -19.00 1.11
C ALA A 131 8.73 -20.44 0.73
N ARG A 132 8.17 -21.01 -0.34
CA ARG A 132 8.50 -22.35 -0.85
C ARG A 132 9.20 -22.28 -2.20
#